data_AF-A0A2A9DSP1-F1
#
_entry.id   AF-A0A2A9DSP1-F1
#
_cell.length_a   1.000
_cell.length_b   1.000
_cell.length_c   1.000
_cell.angle_alpha   90.00
_cell.angle_beta   90.00
_cell.angle_gamma   90.00
#
_symmetry.space_group_name_H-M   'P 1'
#
loop_
_entity.id
_entity.type
_entity.pdbx_description
1 polymer ?
#
loop_
_entity_poly.entity_id
_entity_poly.type
_entity_poly.pdbx_seq_one_letter_code
_entity_poly.pdbx_strand_id
1 'polypeptide(L)'
;MAATERLEFRVSAQVKATIQRAADLVGEPVTAFARSAAEARADRVLREHDMVTVVPDAFFDDLMAALDAPAIANPALVEAGQRLRASVTRA
;
A
#
# COMPACT_ATOMS: atom_id res chain seq x y z
N MET A 1 -0.58 20.63 4.82
CA MET A 1 -0.77 21.36 3.54
C MET A 1 -2.25 21.57 3.32
N ALA A 2 -2.68 22.74 2.84
CA ALA A 2 -4.10 22.99 2.55
C ALA A 2 -4.49 22.27 1.25
N ALA A 3 -5.71 21.70 1.18
CA ALA A 3 -6.22 21.08 -0.03
C ALA A 3 -6.63 22.16 -1.04
N THR A 4 -5.89 22.27 -2.15
CA THR A 4 -6.11 23.29 -3.20
C THR A 4 -6.87 22.75 -4.41
N GLU A 5 -6.79 21.44 -4.65
CA GLU A 5 -7.40 20.78 -5.80
C GLU A 5 -8.85 20.37 -5.53
N ARG A 6 -9.69 20.42 -6.58
CA ARG A 6 -11.13 20.12 -6.48
C ARG A 6 -11.49 18.89 -7.32
N LEU A 7 -12.30 18.02 -6.73
CA LEU A 7 -12.86 16.84 -7.38
C LEU A 7 -14.39 16.95 -7.36
N GLU A 8 -15.00 17.15 -8.52
CA GLU A 8 -16.44 17.41 -8.65
C GLU A 8 -17.13 16.27 -9.41
N PHE A 9 -18.31 15.86 -8.93
CA PHE A 9 -19.11 14.81 -9.56
C PHE A 9 -20.58 15.20 -9.65
N ARG A 10 -21.23 14.81 -10.74
CA ARG A 10 -22.69 14.82 -10.83
C ARG A 10 -23.22 13.47 -10.36
N VAL A 11 -24.21 13.51 -9.48
CA VAL A 11 -24.89 12.31 -8.96
C VAL A 11 -26.39 12.48 -9.07
N SER A 12 -27.12 11.37 -9.16
CA SER A 12 -28.58 11.41 -9.09
C SER A 12 -29.05 11.82 -7.70
N ALA A 13 -30.29 12.31 -7.60
CA ALA A 13 -30.89 12.67 -6.32
C ALA A 13 -30.92 11.48 -5.34
N GLN A 14 -31.18 10.28 -5.84
CA GLN A 14 -31.19 9.06 -5.05
C GLN A 14 -29.81 8.75 -4.45
N VAL A 15 -28.75 8.85 -5.26
CA VAL A 15 -27.37 8.62 -4.78
C VAL A 15 -26.99 9.66 -3.74
N LYS A 16 -27.34 10.94 -3.97
CA LYS A 16 -27.10 12.01 -2.99
C LYS A 16 -27.79 11.72 -1.66
N ALA A 17 -29.05 11.27 -1.67
CA ALA A 17 -29.79 10.95 -0.46
C ALA A 17 -29.18 9.78 0.31
N THR A 18 -28.72 8.73 -0.40
CA THR A 18 -28.02 7.61 0.22
C THR A 18 -26.72 8.04 0.90
N ILE A 19 -25.89 8.83 0.22
CA ILE A 19 -24.62 9.33 0.77
C ILE A 19 -24.88 10.25 1.97
N GLN A 20 -25.87 11.13 1.90
CA GLN A 20 -26.24 12.00 3.01
C GLN A 20 -26.63 11.20 4.24
N ARG A 21 -27.53 10.21 4.08
CA ARG A 21 -27.95 9.34 5.19
C ARG A 21 -26.75 8.61 5.81
N ALA A 22 -25.84 8.10 4.99
CA ALA A 22 -24.64 7.43 5.49
C ALA A 22 -23.77 8.38 6.30
N ALA A 23 -23.51 9.59 5.80
CA ALA A 23 -22.74 10.62 6.50
C ALA A 23 -23.39 11.00 7.84
N ASP A 24 -24.71 11.15 7.87
CA ASP A 24 -25.47 11.46 9.10
C ASP A 24 -25.32 10.35 10.15
N LEU A 25 -25.32 9.07 9.72
CA LEU A 25 -25.16 7.93 10.63
C LEU A 25 -23.76 7.86 11.26
N VAL A 26 -22.72 8.28 10.53
CA VAL A 26 -21.34 8.33 11.05
C VAL A 26 -21.04 9.66 11.76
N GLY A 27 -21.96 10.62 11.69
CA GLY A 27 -21.85 11.92 12.37
C GLY A 27 -20.84 12.87 11.71
N GLU A 28 -20.65 12.77 10.40
CA GLU A 28 -19.69 13.59 9.66
C GLU A 28 -20.33 14.37 8.49
N PRO A 29 -19.74 15.51 8.06
CA PRO A 29 -20.23 16.23 6.89
C PRO A 29 -20.22 15.37 5.62
N VAL A 30 -21.25 15.49 4.78
CA VAL A 30 -21.41 14.69 3.56
C VAL A 30 -20.20 14.76 2.61
N THR A 31 -19.54 15.91 2.53
CA THR A 31 -18.33 16.10 1.73
C THR A 31 -17.11 15.41 2.32
N ALA A 32 -17.01 15.36 3.65
CA ALA A 32 -15.96 14.64 4.36
C ALA A 32 -16.13 13.12 4.18
N PHE A 33 -17.37 12.62 4.33
CA PHE A 33 -17.72 11.22 4.05
C PHE A 33 -17.40 10.81 2.61
N ALA A 34 -17.78 11.64 1.64
CA ALA A 34 -17.51 11.34 0.23
C ALA A 34 -16.00 11.34 -0.06
N ARG A 35 -15.24 12.27 0.54
CA ARG A 35 -13.77 12.31 0.40
C ARG A 35 -13.13 11.08 1.01
N SER A 36 -13.47 10.72 2.24
CA SER A 36 -12.87 9.57 2.94
C SER A 36 -13.15 8.26 2.21
N ALA A 37 -14.36 8.08 1.68
CA ALA A 37 -14.73 6.92 0.88
C ALA A 37 -13.92 6.85 -0.44
N ALA A 38 -13.68 7.99 -1.10
CA ALA A 38 -12.87 8.05 -2.31
C ALA A 38 -11.39 7.75 -2.03
N GLU A 39 -10.82 8.35 -0.98
CA GLU A 39 -9.45 8.09 -0.51
C GLU A 39 -9.26 6.61 -0.17
N ALA A 40 -10.15 6.03 0.64
CA ALA A 40 -10.07 4.62 1.03
C ALA A 40 -10.14 3.67 -0.17
N ARG A 41 -10.97 3.97 -1.18
CA ARG A 41 -11.03 3.16 -2.40
C ARG A 41 -9.78 3.32 -3.25
N ALA A 42 -9.28 4.54 -3.43
CA ALA A 42 -8.05 4.79 -4.19
C ALA A 42 -6.87 4.05 -3.58
N ASP A 43 -6.69 4.18 -2.27
CA ASP A 43 -5.70 3.46 -1.49
C ASP A 43 -5.77 1.94 -1.67
N ARG A 44 -6.99 1.39 -1.66
CA ARG A 44 -7.18 -0.04 -1.88
C ARG A 44 -6.76 -0.45 -3.28
N VAL A 45 -7.18 0.29 -4.32
CA VAL A 45 -6.82 0.01 -5.72
C VAL A 45 -5.30 0.08 -5.91
N LEU A 46 -4.67 1.13 -5.38
CA LEU A 46 -3.23 1.32 -5.51
C LEU A 46 -2.48 0.20 -4.80
N ARG A 47 -2.84 -0.17 -3.57
CA ARG A 47 -2.23 -1.33 -2.91
C ARG A 47 -2.45 -2.64 -3.68
N GLU A 48 -3.66 -2.87 -4.18
CA GLU A 48 -3.97 -4.07 -4.98
C GLU A 48 -3.12 -4.13 -6.26
N HIS A 49 -2.83 -2.99 -6.89
CA HIS A 49 -2.01 -2.96 -8.12
C HIS A 49 -0.50 -2.92 -7.85
N ASP A 50 -0.06 -2.13 -6.86
CA ASP A 50 1.36 -1.92 -6.55
C ASP A 50 1.95 -3.07 -5.74
N MET A 51 1.13 -3.86 -5.02
CA MET A 51 1.61 -5.05 -4.29
C MET A 51 1.54 -6.34 -5.11
N VAL A 52 1.13 -6.29 -6.38
CA VAL A 52 1.23 -7.45 -7.27
C VAL A 52 2.62 -7.46 -7.90
N THR A 53 3.53 -8.20 -7.28
CA THR A 53 4.79 -8.55 -7.94
C THR A 53 4.47 -9.62 -8.97
N VAL A 54 4.48 -9.23 -10.25
CA VAL A 54 4.38 -10.19 -11.36
C VAL A 54 5.71 -10.93 -11.42
N VAL A 55 5.65 -12.23 -11.17
CA VAL A 55 6.81 -13.13 -11.21
C VAL A 55 6.59 -14.20 -12.29
N PRO A 56 7.66 -14.75 -12.88
CA PRO A 56 7.54 -15.90 -13.79
C PRO A 56 6.85 -17.09 -13.09
N ASP A 57 6.20 -17.96 -13.87
CA ASP A 57 5.48 -19.14 -13.33
C ASP A 57 6.37 -20.03 -12.44
N ALA A 58 7.66 -20.15 -12.77
CA ALA A 58 8.63 -20.94 -12.02
C ALA A 58 9.07 -20.31 -10.69
N PHE A 59 8.76 -19.03 -10.46
CA PHE A 59 9.30 -18.27 -9.32
C PHE A 59 8.92 -18.87 -7.97
N PHE A 60 7.71 -19.40 -7.83
CA PHE A 60 7.27 -20.00 -6.58
C PHE A 60 8.14 -21.22 -6.24
N ASP A 61 8.34 -22.12 -7.21
CA ASP A 61 9.15 -23.32 -7.02
C ASP A 61 10.62 -22.96 -6.76
N ASP A 62 11.17 -22.01 -7.52
CA ASP A 62 12.54 -21.52 -7.33
C ASP A 62 12.74 -20.87 -5.94
N LEU A 63 11.76 -20.10 -5.48
CA LEU A 63 11.79 -19.48 -4.15
C LEU A 63 11.75 -20.54 -3.05
N MET A 64 10.84 -21.51 -3.15
CA MET A 64 10.74 -22.59 -2.16
C MET A 64 12.03 -23.41 -2.11
N ALA A 65 12.59 -23.78 -3.27
CA ALA A 65 13.86 -24.47 -3.35
C ALA A 65 15.02 -23.65 -2.74
N ALA A 66 15.05 -22.34 -2.94
CA ALA A 66 16.05 -21.46 -2.36
C ALA A 66 15.92 -21.35 -0.82
N LEU A 67 14.71 -21.43 -0.26
CA LEU A 67 14.47 -21.40 1.18
C LEU A 67 14.89 -22.70 1.88
N ASP A 68 14.79 -23.84 1.19
CA ASP A 68 15.25 -25.14 1.70
C ASP A 68 16.77 -25.32 1.60
N ALA A 69 17.44 -24.52 0.76
CA ALA A 69 18.89 -24.55 0.60
C ALA A 69 19.60 -23.67 1.65
N PRO A 70 20.84 -24.03 2.07
CA PRO A 70 21.65 -23.14 2.90
C PRO A 70 21.89 -21.80 2.20
N ALA A 71 21.74 -20.70 2.94
CA ALA A 71 21.98 -19.36 2.39
C ALA A 71 23.46 -19.17 2.04
N ILE A 72 23.75 -18.89 0.77
CA ILE A 72 25.10 -18.60 0.28
C ILE A 72 25.17 -17.12 -0.11
N ALA A 73 25.85 -16.32 0.73
CA ALA A 73 26.07 -14.91 0.43
C ALA A 73 27.11 -14.75 -0.70
N ASN A 74 26.83 -13.90 -1.68
CA ASN A 74 27.81 -13.53 -2.69
C ASN A 74 28.89 -12.59 -2.09
N PRO A 75 30.04 -12.41 -2.78
CA PRO A 75 31.14 -11.60 -2.25
C PRO A 75 30.73 -10.16 -1.90
N ALA A 76 29.87 -9.52 -2.69
CA ALA A 76 29.39 -8.16 -2.45
C ALA A 76 28.57 -8.06 -1.15
N LEU A 77 27.72 -9.05 -0.86
CA LEU A 77 26.94 -9.11 0.37
C LEU A 77 27.82 -9.40 1.59
N VAL A 78 28.83 -10.25 1.43
CA VAL A 78 29.84 -10.50 2.49
C VAL A 78 30.58 -9.21 2.84
N GLU A 79 31.05 -8.46 1.85
CA GLU A 79 31.74 -7.19 2.04
C GLU A 79 30.83 -6.17 2.72
N ALA A 80 29.57 -6.06 2.29
CA ALA A 80 28.58 -5.19 2.92
C ALA A 80 28.36 -5.53 4.41
N GLY A 81 28.27 -6.82 4.73
CA GLY A 81 28.15 -7.28 6.12
C GLY A 81 29.37 -6.95 6.97
N GLN A 82 30.58 -6.99 6.40
CA GLN A 82 31.81 -6.59 7.10
C GLN A 82 31.82 -5.08 7.39
N ARG A 83 31.43 -4.25 6.43
CA ARG A 83 31.32 -2.79 6.63
C ARG A 83 30.36 -2.43 7.76
N LEU A 84 29.20 -3.10 7.83
CA LEU A 84 28.23 -2.90 8.91
C LEU A 84 28.81 -3.30 10.28
N ARG A 85 29.52 -4.42 10.37
CA ARG A 85 30.12 -4.85 11.65
C ARG A 85 31.21 -3.91 12.14
N ALA A 86 31.94 -3.27 11.23
CA ALA A 86 32.97 -2.28 11.58
C ALA A 86 32.38 -0.98 12.15
N SER A 87 31.11 -0.66 11.86
CA SER A 87 30.43 0.55 12.35
C SER A 87 29.55 0.35 13.58
N VAL A 88 29.37 -0.89 14.06
CA VAL A 88 28.56 -1.21 15.25
C VAL A 88 29.47 -1.33 16.47
N THR A 89 29.50 -0.30 17.33
CA THR A 89 30.04 -0.40 18.69
C THR A 89 29.05 -1.21 19.54
N ARG A 90 29.42 -2.43 19.94
CA ARG A 90 28.67 -3.16 20.98
C ARG A 90 28.91 -2.44 22.32
N ALA A 91 27.82 -1.98 22.95
CA ALA A 91 27.82 -1.56 24.35
C ALA A 91 27.86 -2.78 25.28
#